data_AF-A0A5S4WKH7-F1
#
_entry.id   AF-A0A5S4WKH7-F1
#
_cell.length_a   1.000
_cell.length_b   1.000
_cell.length_c   1.000
_cell.angle_alpha   90.00
_cell.angle_beta   90.00
_cell.angle_gamma   90.00
#
_symmetry.space_group_name_H-M   'P 1'
#
loop_
_entity.id
_entity.type
_entity.pdbx_description
1 polymer ?
#
loop_
_entity_poly.entity_id
_entity_poly.type
_entity_poly.pdbx_seq_one_letter_code
_entity_poly.pdbx_strand_id
1 'polypeptide(L)' 'MPTQIVLNHSGDTRHEFDAADLEALAEAEQRFKKLTGKGFTAATRTRPGEVAVVRAFDPTAQETLFYPRLVGS' A
#
# COMPACT_ATOMS: atom_id res chain seq x y z
N MET A 1 -13.09 -5.63 -0.94
CA MET A 1 -11.83 -5.84 -1.68
C MET A 1 -10.79 -4.95 -1.04
N PRO A 2 -9.56 -5.44 -0.81
CA PRO A 2 -8.48 -4.60 -0.32
C PRO A 2 -8.03 -3.57 -1.36
N THR A 3 -7.52 -2.44 -0.86
CA THR A 3 -7.14 -1.30 -1.71
C THR A 3 -5.75 -0.79 -1.38
N GLN A 4 -4.91 -0.65 -2.39
CA GLN A 4 -3.62 0.04 -2.32
C GLN A 4 -3.80 1.51 -2.73
N ILE A 5 -3.50 2.43 -1.83
CA ILE A 5 -3.67 3.87 -2.03
C ILE A 5 -2.28 4.50 -2.11
N VAL A 6 -1.90 5.02 -3.27
CA VAL A 6 -0.63 5.71 -3.49
C VAL A 6 -0.86 7.21 -3.38
N LEU A 7 -0.40 7.80 -2.28
CA LEU A 7 -0.41 9.25 -2.10
C LEU A 7 0.71 9.85 -2.94
N ASN A 8 0.33 10.53 -4.02
CA ASN A 8 1.23 11.30 -4.85
C ASN A 8 1.01 12.80 -4.61
N HIS A 9 1.98 13.64 -4.98
CA HIS A 9 1.90 15.09 -4.79
C HIS A 9 0.72 15.74 -5.54
N SER A 10 0.22 15.10 -6.60
CA SER A 10 -0.96 15.56 -7.36
C SER A 10 -2.29 14.97 -6.89
N GLY A 11 -2.30 14.11 -5.85
CA GLY A 11 -3.49 13.42 -5.35
C GLY A 11 -3.23 11.94 -5.05
N ASP A 12 -4.25 11.22 -4.61
CA ASP A 12 -4.16 9.77 -4.36
C ASP A 12 -4.58 8.94 -5.57
N THR A 13 -3.80 7.89 -5.87
CA THR A 13 -4.18 6.85 -6.82
C THR A 13 -4.60 5.61 -6.05
N ARG A 14 -5.79 5.07 -6.34
CA ARG A 14 -6.31 3.87 -5.67
C ARG A 14 -6.26 2.68 -6.63
N HIS A 15 -5.74 1.58 -6.14
CA HIS A 15 -5.70 0.31 -6.83
C HIS A 15 -6.39 -0.74 -5.98
N GLU A 16 -7.61 -1.09 -6.34
CA GLU A 16 -8.32 -2.23 -5.77
C GLU A 16 -7.76 -3.51 -6.37
N PHE A 17 -7.66 -4.54 -5.54
CA PHE A 17 -7.28 -5.88 -5.98
C PHE A 17 -8.14 -6.90 -5.23
N ASP A 18 -8.36 -8.05 -5.85
CA ASP A 18 -9.09 -9.13 -5.19
C ASP A 18 -8.12 -10.04 -4.44
N ALA A 19 -8.36 -10.25 -3.14
CA ALA A 19 -7.50 -11.10 -2.31
C ALA A 19 -7.78 -12.60 -2.49
N ALA A 20 -8.87 -12.97 -3.18
CA ALA A 20 -9.14 -14.35 -3.57
C ALA A 20 -8.54 -14.69 -4.96
N ASP A 21 -8.09 -13.68 -5.71
CA ASP A 21 -7.45 -13.86 -7.01
C ASP A 21 -5.91 -13.84 -6.89
N LEU A 22 -5.28 -14.94 -7.28
CA LEU A 22 -3.83 -15.12 -7.15
C LEU A 22 -3.04 -14.20 -8.09
N GLU A 23 -3.57 -13.85 -9.26
CA GLU A 23 -2.91 -12.93 -10.19
C GLU A 23 -2.97 -11.51 -9.65
N ALA A 24 -4.14 -11.05 -9.17
CA ALA A 24 -4.31 -9.75 -8.55
C ALA A 24 -3.45 -9.59 -7.29
N LEU A 25 -3.31 -10.64 -6.48
CA LEU A 25 -2.39 -10.68 -5.34
C LEU A 25 -0.92 -10.52 -5.78
N ALA A 26 -0.50 -11.24 -6.82
CA ALA A 26 0.86 -11.13 -7.34
C ALA A 26 1.15 -9.72 -7.90
N GLU A 27 0.18 -9.11 -8.59
CA GLU A 27 0.30 -7.73 -9.07
C GLU A 27 0.38 -6.72 -7.92
N ALA A 28 -0.46 -6.89 -6.89
CA ALA A 28 -0.45 -6.05 -5.69
C ALA A 28 0.88 -6.15 -4.94
N GLU A 29 1.45 -7.36 -4.81
CA GLU A 29 2.76 -7.56 -4.20
C GLU A 29 3.88 -6.92 -5.03
N GLN A 30 3.86 -7.08 -6.35
CA GLN A 30 4.83 -6.45 -7.25
C GLN A 30 4.77 -4.91 -7.14
N ARG A 31 3.56 -4.34 -7.07
CA ARG A 31 3.38 -2.90 -6.85
C ARG A 31 3.93 -2.46 -5.50
N PHE A 32 3.67 -3.22 -4.44
CA PHE A 32 4.22 -2.97 -3.11
C PHE A 32 5.75 -2.88 -3.17
N LYS A 33 6.43 -3.92 -3.68
CA LYS A 33 7.89 -3.96 -3.80
C LYS A 33 8.45 -2.80 -4.64
N LYS A 34 7.76 -2.47 -5.73
CA LYS A 34 8.16 -1.37 -6.61
C LYS A 34 8.05 0.00 -5.93
N LEU A 35 7.00 0.23 -5.15
CA LEU A 35 6.80 1.49 -4.43
C LEU A 35 7.78 1.61 -3.25
N THR A 36 7.94 0.56 -2.45
CA THR A 36 8.91 0.56 -1.35
C THR A 36 10.34 0.70 -1.86
N GLY A 37 10.67 0.09 -3.00
CA GLY A 37 11.97 0.25 -3.66
C GLY A 37 12.22 1.67 -4.20
N LYS A 38 11.16 2.44 -4.49
CA LYS A 38 11.24 3.86 -4.86
C LYS A 38 11.34 4.80 -3.66
N GLY A 39 11.36 4.29 -2.43
CA GLY A 39 11.44 5.09 -1.21
C GLY A 39 10.08 5.52 -0.65
N PHE A 40 8.97 4.93 -1.12
CA PHE A 40 7.67 5.09 -0.46
C PHE A 40 7.64 4.25 0.82
N THR A 41 6.95 4.77 1.83
CA THR A 41 6.62 4.04 3.05
C THR A 41 5.23 3.44 2.88
N ALA A 42 5.10 2.14 3.15
CA ALA A 42 3.82 1.45 3.16
C ALA A 42 3.25 1.39 4.58
N ALA A 43 1.98 1.72 4.75
CA ALA A 43 1.27 1.59 6.00
C ALA A 43 -0.09 0.94 5.77
N THR A 44 -0.38 -0.13 6.49
CA THR A 44 -1.66 -0.82 6.43
C THR A 44 -2.61 -0.22 7.45
N ARG A 45 -3.89 -0.19 7.08
CA ARG A 45 -5.00 0.14 7.96
C ARG A 45 -5.88 -1.09 8.10
N THR A 46 -5.72 -1.77 9.22
CA THR A 46 -6.48 -2.99 9.55
C THR A 46 -7.81 -2.62 10.21
N ARG A 47 -7.84 -1.53 10.99
CA ARG A 47 -9.02 -1.02 11.68
C ARG A 47 -9.13 0.51 11.56
N PRO A 48 -10.34 1.08 11.67
CA PRO A 48 -10.51 2.53 11.73
C PRO A 48 -9.72 3.11 12.92
N GLY A 49 -8.64 3.83 12.61
CA GLY A 49 -7.74 4.47 13.60
C GLY A 49 -6.44 3.71 13.85
N GLU A 50 -6.32 2.46 13.41
CA GLU A 50 -5.10 1.65 13.53
C GLU A 50 -4.36 1.66 12.19
N VAL A 51 -3.33 2.50 12.10
CA VAL A 51 -2.43 2.57 10.95
C VAL A 51 -1.05 2.09 11.41
N ALA A 52 -0.55 1.04 10.77
CA ALA A 52 0.75 0.45 11.09
C ALA A 52 1.66 0.49 9.87
N VAL A 53 2.88 1.01 10.02
CA VAL A 53 3.89 0.95 8.96
C VAL A 53 4.34 -0.50 8.81
N VAL A 54 4.23 -1.03 7.60
CA VAL A 54 4.63 -2.40 7.28
C VAL A 54 5.84 -2.39 6.36
N ARG A 55 6.71 -3.39 6.53
CA ARG A 55 7.87 -3.62 5.66
C ARG A 55 7.67 -4.78 4.69
N ALA A 56 6.58 -5.53 4.85
CA ALA A 56 6.18 -6.64 4.01
C ALA A 56 4.74 -6.42 3.54
N PHE A 57 4.42 -7.00 2.38
CA PHE A 57 3.07 -6.96 1.84
C PHE A 57 2.15 -7.81 2.72
N ASP A 58 1.05 -7.21 3.17
CA ASP A 58 0.00 -7.89 3.92
C ASP A 58 -1.29 -7.90 3.08
N PRO A 59 -1.69 -9.06 2.53
CA PRO A 59 -2.89 -9.15 1.70
C PRO A 59 -4.19 -9.12 2.50
N THR A 60 -4.12 -9.19 3.84
CA THR A 60 -5.29 -9.19 4.73
C THR A 60 -5.72 -7.78 5.13
N ALA A 61 -4.84 -6.80 4.94
CA ALA A 61 -5.11 -5.40 5.18
C ALA A 61 -6.19 -4.88 4.24
N GLN A 62 -7.23 -4.26 4.81
CA GLN A 62 -8.31 -3.64 4.04
C GLN A 62 -7.78 -2.48 3.18
N GLU A 63 -6.87 -1.68 3.73
CA GLU A 63 -6.25 -0.56 3.00
C GLU A 63 -4.73 -0.56 3.23
N THR A 64 -3.96 -0.35 2.18
CA THR A 64 -2.51 -0.11 2.24
C THR A 64 -2.20 1.25 1.66
N LEU A 65 -1.83 2.23 2.50
CA LEU A 65 -1.35 3.52 2.06
C LEU A 65 0.14 3.45 1.72
N PHE A 66 0.51 4.10 0.62
CA PHE A 66 1.90 4.37 0.24
C PHE A 66 2.09 5.88 0.21
N TYR A 67 3.02 6.39 0.99
CA TYR A 67 3.35 7.81 1.01
C TYR A 67 4.86 8.02 0.86
N PRO A 68 5.29 9.09 0.18
CA PRO A 68 6.72 9.39 0.05
C PRO A 68 7.31 9.61 1.44
N ARG A 69 8.53 9.10 1.66
CA ARG A 69 9.24 9.34 2.92
C ARG A 69 9.46 10.84 3.07
N LEU A 70 8.83 11.44 4.09
CA LEU A 70 9.12 12.81 4.51
C LEU A 70 10.53 12.81 5.11
N VAL A 71 11.51 13.20 4.31
CA VAL A 71 12.80 13.62 4.82
C VAL A 71 12.60 15.03 5.37
N GLY A 72 12.50 15.15 6.69
CA GLY A 72 12.63 16.45 7.35
C GLY A 72 14.06 16.91 7.15
N SER A 73 14.24 18.01 6.42
CA SER A 73 15.49 18.76 6.39
C SER A 73 15.59 19.68 7.60
#